data_AF-A0A7V5N3C6-F1
#
_entry.id   AF-A0A7V5N3C6-F1
#
_cell.length_a   1.000
_cell.length_b   1.000
_cell.length_c   1.000
_cell.angle_alpha   90.00
_cell.angle_beta   90.00
_cell.angle_gamma   90.00
#
_symmetry.space_group_name_H-M   'P 1'
#
loop_
_entity.id
_entity.type
_entity.pdbx_description
1 polymer ?
#
loop_
_entity_poly.entity_id
_entity_poly.type
_entity_poly.pdbx_seq_one_letter_code
_entity_poly.pdbx_strand_id
1 'polypeptide(L)'
;MKKIGLVMVAIALAIPVAAHPFPWNHDDSVSITLRQWVTSGLGSYGGLFELTNTTINETIYGFCVELDEYVINPGLVYTGNTDLAVWGGRNTTDSGDPLSGPSKWLYYHYLHGHPGLQDVQALQVAIWLLEDEYLASEDWPNQTKWLKWYTDHGGDPSVGNQALFYYNMAFSNGQNFENDYIHVLNIYRTVNNQEIQGQSYIYGVKVPEPMTVSLLGLGLVAVGVAARRIKKRA
;
A
#
# COMPACT_ATOMS: atom_id res chain seq x y z
N MET A 1 -41.67 17.45 26.90
CA MET A 1 -40.60 17.77 25.92
C MET A 1 -39.27 17.01 26.13
N LYS A 2 -38.98 16.41 27.30
CA LYS A 2 -37.70 15.69 27.57
C LYS A 2 -37.50 14.36 26.82
N LYS A 3 -38.56 13.75 26.27
CA LYS A 3 -38.50 12.43 25.63
C LYS A 3 -38.03 12.46 24.17
N ILE A 4 -38.16 13.60 23.49
CA ILE A 4 -37.81 13.74 22.06
C ILE A 4 -36.28 13.80 21.87
N GLY A 5 -35.54 14.40 22.81
CA GLY A 5 -34.07 14.49 22.72
C GLY A 5 -33.33 13.17 22.91
N LEU A 6 -33.90 12.21 23.65
CA LEU A 6 -33.25 10.91 23.91
C LEU A 6 -33.33 9.99 22.68
N VAL A 7 -34.41 10.10 21.89
CA VAL A 7 -34.64 9.28 20.69
C VAL A 7 -33.70 9.67 19.55
N MET A 8 -33.39 10.96 19.38
CA MET A 8 -32.46 11.41 18.33
C MET A 8 -31.00 10.99 18.55
N VAL A 9 -30.55 10.86 19.80
CA VAL A 9 -29.19 10.37 20.11
C VAL A 9 -29.05 8.87 19.82
N ALA A 10 -30.10 8.08 20.08
CA ALA A 10 -30.10 6.65 19.81
C ALA A 10 -30.12 6.32 18.31
N ILE A 11 -30.81 7.13 17.49
CA ILE A 11 -30.86 6.95 16.03
C ILE A 11 -29.51 7.29 15.38
N ALA A 12 -28.80 8.31 15.87
CA ALA A 12 -27.47 8.66 15.38
C ALA A 12 -26.38 7.60 15.71
N LEU A 13 -26.56 6.83 16.80
CA LEU A 13 -25.66 5.73 17.20
C LEU A 13 -25.93 4.42 16.46
N ALA A 14 -27.06 4.29 15.77
CA ALA A 14 -27.50 3.05 15.12
C ALA A 14 -27.20 3.02 13.61
N ILE A 15 -26.58 4.05 13.04
CA ILE A 15 -26.15 4.05 11.65
C ILE A 15 -24.75 3.43 11.60
N PRO A 16 -24.58 2.17 11.17
CA PRO A 16 -23.26 1.67 10.85
C PRO A 16 -22.73 2.54 9.70
N VAL A 17 -21.76 3.40 10.00
CA VAL A 17 -20.95 4.01 8.96
C VAL A 17 -20.02 2.91 8.47
N ALA A 18 -20.52 2.06 7.58
CA ALA A 18 -19.69 1.19 6.77
C ALA A 18 -18.90 2.10 5.82
N ALA A 19 -17.78 2.63 6.32
CA ALA A 19 -16.78 3.21 5.46
C ALA A 19 -16.16 2.03 4.70
N HIS A 20 -16.64 1.77 3.49
CA HIS A 20 -15.95 0.88 2.56
C HIS A 20 -14.61 1.52 2.25
N PRO A 21 -13.48 0.91 2.68
CA PRO A 21 -12.27 1.67 2.82
C PRO A 21 -11.61 1.99 1.48
N PHE A 22 -12.04 1.45 0.32
CA PHE A 22 -11.76 2.02 -1.00
C PHE A 22 -12.57 1.37 -2.15
N PRO A 23 -13.14 2.12 -3.12
CA PRO A 23 -13.88 1.55 -4.24
C PRO A 23 -13.25 1.91 -5.60
N TRP A 24 -11.96 1.62 -5.81
CA TRP A 24 -11.40 1.68 -7.18
C TRP A 24 -11.97 0.48 -7.93
N ASN A 25 -12.88 0.75 -8.85
CA ASN A 25 -13.58 -0.28 -9.60
C ASN A 25 -12.79 -0.64 -10.84
N HIS A 26 -13.03 -1.85 -11.35
CA HIS A 26 -12.59 -2.21 -12.70
C HIS A 26 -13.00 -1.12 -13.69
N ASP A 27 -12.10 -0.77 -14.61
CA ASP A 27 -12.24 0.28 -15.63
C ASP A 27 -12.16 1.73 -15.14
N ASP A 28 -11.91 1.97 -13.85
CA ASP A 28 -11.62 3.33 -13.39
C ASP A 28 -10.34 3.86 -14.07
N SER A 29 -10.39 5.12 -14.52
CA SER A 29 -9.29 5.74 -15.24
C SER A 29 -8.22 6.25 -14.27
N VAL A 30 -6.97 5.86 -14.47
CA VAL A 30 -5.83 6.21 -13.59
C VAL A 30 -4.79 7.01 -14.35
N SER A 31 -4.39 8.15 -13.75
CA SER A 31 -3.21 8.92 -14.14
C SER A 31 -2.06 8.57 -13.20
N ILE A 32 -0.91 8.24 -13.78
CA ILE A 32 0.27 7.78 -13.03
C ILE A 32 1.40 8.81 -13.15
N THR A 33 1.94 9.26 -12.02
CA THR A 33 3.06 10.21 -11.98
C THR A 33 4.17 9.66 -11.11
N LEU A 34 5.37 9.50 -11.67
CA LEU A 34 6.55 9.16 -10.87
C LEU A 34 6.97 10.36 -10.01
N ARG A 35 7.05 10.15 -8.70
CA ARG A 35 7.47 11.16 -7.72
C ARG A 35 8.93 11.03 -7.35
N GLN A 36 9.43 9.81 -7.22
CA GLN A 36 10.82 9.55 -6.93
C GLN A 36 11.31 8.33 -7.69
N TRP A 37 12.32 8.54 -8.53
CA TRP A 37 12.92 7.50 -9.37
C TRP A 37 13.83 6.59 -8.54
N VAL A 38 13.73 5.28 -8.79
CA VAL A 38 14.62 4.26 -8.22
C VAL A 38 15.16 3.38 -9.34
N THR A 39 16.48 3.21 -9.39
CA THR A 39 17.14 2.31 -10.32
C THR A 39 17.18 0.90 -9.75
N SER A 40 16.73 -0.08 -10.53
CA SER A 40 16.79 -1.50 -10.13
C SER A 40 18.20 -2.11 -10.17
N GLY A 41 19.15 -1.45 -10.84
CA GLY A 41 20.40 -2.07 -11.27
C GLY A 41 20.27 -2.93 -12.52
N LEU A 42 19.08 -3.10 -13.11
CA LEU A 42 18.89 -3.90 -14.34
C LEU A 42 18.53 -3.05 -15.57
N GLY A 43 18.64 -1.73 -15.46
CA GLY A 43 18.09 -0.81 -16.45
C GLY A 43 16.56 -0.65 -16.38
N SER A 44 15.86 -1.50 -15.62
CA SER A 44 14.47 -1.25 -15.19
C SER A 44 14.42 -0.16 -14.12
N TYR A 45 13.27 0.49 -14.01
CA TYR A 45 13.03 1.56 -13.05
C TYR A 45 11.74 1.35 -12.29
N GLY A 46 11.72 1.85 -11.06
CA GLY A 46 10.55 1.88 -10.21
C GLY A 46 10.59 3.12 -9.33
N GLY A 47 9.96 3.02 -8.17
CA GLY A 47 10.03 4.03 -7.12
C GLY A 47 8.66 4.44 -6.61
N LEU A 48 8.60 5.65 -6.05
CA LEU A 48 7.36 6.17 -5.49
C LEU A 48 6.51 6.77 -6.61
N PHE A 49 5.34 6.19 -6.84
CA PHE A 49 4.35 6.67 -7.77
C PHE A 49 3.19 7.33 -7.04
N GLU A 50 2.70 8.42 -7.63
CA GLU A 50 1.39 8.97 -7.35
C GLU A 50 0.41 8.45 -8.39
N LEU A 51 -0.63 7.77 -7.91
CA LEU A 51 -1.67 7.16 -8.72
C LEU A 51 -2.96 7.92 -8.44
N THR A 52 -3.51 8.57 -9.47
CA THR A 52 -4.75 9.36 -9.34
C THR A 52 -5.86 8.70 -10.14
N ASN A 53 -6.87 8.16 -9.44
CA ASN A 53 -8.12 7.74 -10.06
C ASN A 53 -8.90 8.99 -10.47
N THR A 54 -8.90 9.25 -11.77
CA THR A 54 -9.54 10.41 -12.40
C THR A 54 -11.06 10.27 -12.51
N THR A 55 -11.62 9.07 -12.33
CA THR A 55 -13.08 8.85 -12.27
C THR A 55 -13.66 9.44 -10.99
N ILE A 56 -13.03 9.18 -9.84
CA ILE A 56 -13.52 9.60 -8.51
C ILE A 56 -12.68 10.70 -7.85
N ASN A 57 -11.64 11.18 -8.54
CA ASN A 57 -10.71 12.22 -8.08
C ASN A 57 -10.04 11.88 -6.75
N GLU A 58 -9.44 10.70 -6.69
CA GLU A 58 -8.74 10.19 -5.52
C GLU A 58 -7.29 9.85 -5.84
N THR A 59 -6.39 10.14 -4.90
CA THR A 59 -4.95 9.93 -5.08
C THR A 59 -4.39 9.03 -4.00
N ILE A 60 -3.62 8.04 -4.42
CA ILE A 60 -2.83 7.15 -3.56
C ILE A 60 -1.36 7.21 -3.98
N TYR A 61 -0.51 6.71 -3.10
CA TYR A 61 0.91 6.52 -3.38
C TYR A 61 1.23 5.03 -3.32
N GLY A 62 2.15 4.59 -4.17
CA GLY A 62 2.53 3.17 -4.23
C GLY A 62 3.90 2.95 -4.83
N PHE A 63 4.35 1.71 -4.76
CA PHE A 63 5.62 1.23 -5.33
C PHE A 63 5.36 0.13 -6.33
N CYS A 64 6.28 -0.09 -7.26
CA CYS A 64 6.23 -1.24 -8.16
C CYS A 64 6.31 -2.53 -7.35
N VAL A 65 5.40 -3.47 -7.59
CA VAL A 65 5.51 -4.85 -7.09
C VAL A 65 6.47 -5.62 -7.99
N GLU A 66 6.19 -5.66 -9.29
CA GLU A 66 7.01 -6.37 -10.27
C GLU A 66 8.12 -5.48 -10.84
N LEU A 67 9.28 -6.07 -11.13
CA LEU A 67 10.46 -5.37 -11.65
C LEU A 67 10.48 -5.30 -13.19
N ASP A 68 9.82 -6.23 -13.87
CA ASP A 68 9.78 -6.33 -15.33
C ASP A 68 8.44 -5.91 -15.97
N GLU A 69 7.46 -5.55 -15.16
CA GLU A 69 6.31 -4.80 -15.63
C GLU A 69 6.69 -3.35 -15.99
N TYR A 70 5.85 -2.73 -16.80
CA TYR A 70 6.06 -1.37 -17.28
C TYR A 70 4.89 -0.46 -16.93
N VAL A 71 5.23 0.79 -16.64
CA VAL A 71 4.24 1.82 -16.32
C VAL A 71 3.41 2.15 -17.56
N ILE A 72 2.10 2.01 -17.45
CA ILE A 72 1.13 2.40 -18.48
C ILE A 72 0.39 3.64 -18.02
N ASN A 73 0.54 4.74 -18.76
CA ASN A 73 -0.10 6.00 -18.43
C ASN A 73 -0.66 6.69 -19.69
N PRO A 74 -1.97 7.06 -19.73
CA PRO A 74 -2.99 6.70 -18.75
C PRO A 74 -3.25 5.18 -18.73
N GLY A 75 -3.72 4.68 -17.59
CA GLY A 75 -4.10 3.28 -17.39
C GLY A 75 -5.53 3.15 -16.89
N LEU A 76 -6.01 1.91 -16.81
CA LEU A 76 -7.29 1.53 -16.23
C LEU A 76 -7.04 0.59 -15.06
N VAL A 77 -7.89 0.66 -14.04
CA VAL A 77 -7.87 -0.30 -12.93
C VAL A 77 -8.33 -1.67 -13.43
N TYR A 78 -7.49 -2.69 -13.32
CA TYR A 78 -7.88 -4.07 -13.57
C TYR A 78 -8.56 -4.65 -12.33
N THR A 79 -7.86 -4.62 -11.21
CA THR A 79 -8.40 -4.92 -9.88
C THR A 79 -7.69 -4.04 -8.86
N GLY A 80 -8.46 -3.46 -7.94
CA GLY A 80 -7.93 -2.54 -6.94
C GLY A 80 -7.71 -3.18 -5.57
N ASN A 81 -8.39 -4.26 -5.22
CA ASN A 81 -8.46 -4.74 -3.83
C ASN A 81 -8.11 -6.23 -3.73
N THR A 82 -6.92 -6.58 -4.22
CA THR A 82 -6.40 -7.95 -4.18
C THR A 82 -5.00 -7.96 -3.63
N ASP A 83 -4.65 -9.05 -2.97
CA ASP A 83 -3.26 -9.36 -2.59
C ASP A 83 -2.51 -10.06 -3.73
N LEU A 84 -2.88 -9.80 -4.98
CA LEU A 84 -2.38 -10.56 -6.13
C LEU A 84 -1.95 -9.60 -7.24
N ALA A 85 -0.71 -9.69 -7.67
CA ALA A 85 -0.28 -9.19 -8.96
C ALA A 85 -0.73 -10.19 -10.03
N VAL A 86 -1.69 -9.81 -10.88
CA VAL A 86 -2.51 -10.77 -11.63
C VAL A 86 -1.72 -11.59 -12.66
N TRP A 87 -0.69 -10.99 -13.25
CA TRP A 87 0.14 -11.67 -14.24
C TRP A 87 1.44 -12.20 -13.63
N GLY A 88 1.74 -11.76 -12.40
CA GLY A 88 2.96 -12.06 -11.68
C GLY A 88 4.21 -11.48 -12.33
N GLY A 89 5.33 -11.57 -11.62
CA GLY A 89 6.63 -11.07 -12.07
C GLY A 89 7.53 -12.15 -12.66
N ARG A 90 8.83 -11.92 -12.53
CA ARG A 90 9.88 -12.78 -13.12
C ARG A 90 9.93 -14.20 -12.56
N ASN A 91 9.30 -14.40 -11.41
CA ASN A 91 9.33 -15.60 -10.61
C ASN A 91 8.16 -16.57 -10.89
N THR A 92 7.16 -16.17 -11.67
CA THR A 92 5.89 -16.93 -11.85
C THR A 92 5.55 -17.20 -13.31
N THR A 93 4.68 -18.20 -13.54
CA THR A 93 4.32 -18.71 -14.87
C THR A 93 2.80 -18.75 -15.06
N ASP A 94 2.12 -17.62 -14.86
CA ASP A 94 0.70 -17.38 -15.24
C ASP A 94 -0.38 -17.62 -14.16
N SER A 95 -0.05 -17.84 -12.88
CA SER A 95 -1.04 -18.00 -11.79
C SER A 95 -1.27 -16.75 -10.92
N GLY A 96 -0.68 -15.62 -11.30
CA GLY A 96 -0.52 -14.45 -10.46
C GLY A 96 0.49 -14.65 -9.33
N ASP A 97 0.99 -13.55 -8.78
CA ASP A 97 1.97 -13.53 -7.69
C ASP A 97 1.36 -12.88 -6.43
N PRO A 98 1.08 -13.67 -5.37
CA PRO A 98 0.52 -13.14 -4.14
C PRO A 98 1.51 -12.26 -3.37
N LEU A 99 1.06 -11.06 -2.97
CA LEU A 99 1.87 -10.13 -2.20
C LEU A 99 2.29 -10.75 -0.86
N SER A 100 3.61 -10.81 -0.63
CA SER A 100 4.15 -11.45 0.57
C SER A 100 3.77 -10.69 1.86
N GLY A 101 3.57 -11.44 2.95
CA GLY A 101 3.38 -10.87 4.29
C GLY A 101 4.51 -9.91 4.70
N PRO A 102 5.80 -10.25 4.46
CA PRO A 102 6.92 -9.33 4.64
C PRO A 102 6.78 -8.00 3.89
N SER A 103 6.40 -8.00 2.61
CA SER A 103 6.21 -6.75 1.86
C SER A 103 5.06 -5.92 2.41
N LYS A 104 3.94 -6.57 2.79
CA LYS A 104 2.85 -5.90 3.50
C LYS A 104 3.31 -5.26 4.80
N TRP A 105 4.12 -5.97 5.59
CA TRP A 105 4.66 -5.47 6.85
C TRP A 105 5.54 -4.25 6.64
N LEU A 106 6.47 -4.35 5.68
CA LEU A 106 7.42 -3.29 5.35
C LEU A 106 6.69 -2.01 4.95
N TYR A 107 5.75 -2.13 4.01
CA TYR A 107 5.03 -1.00 3.48
C TYR A 107 4.01 -0.42 4.47
N TYR A 108 3.36 -1.26 5.29
CA TYR A 108 2.52 -0.80 6.40
C TYR A 108 3.30 0.11 7.35
N HIS A 109 4.51 -0.28 7.75
CA HIS A 109 5.32 0.53 8.67
C HIS A 109 5.90 1.79 8.00
N TYR A 110 6.18 1.76 6.69
CA TYR A 110 6.50 2.96 5.92
C TYR A 110 5.36 3.99 6.00
N LEU A 111 4.12 3.57 5.71
CA LEU A 111 2.95 4.45 5.75
C LEU A 111 2.68 5.06 7.13
N HIS A 112 2.99 4.30 8.20
CA HIS A 112 2.84 4.76 9.58
C HIS A 112 4.05 5.54 10.10
N GLY A 113 4.98 5.92 9.22
CA GLY A 113 6.07 6.83 9.56
C GLY A 113 7.16 6.20 10.42
N HIS A 114 7.40 4.89 10.32
CA HIS A 114 8.49 4.25 11.04
C HIS A 114 9.83 4.90 10.64
N PRO A 115 10.59 5.51 11.57
CA PRO A 115 11.72 6.38 11.23
C PRO A 115 12.86 5.63 10.54
N GLY A 116 12.99 4.33 10.82
CA GLY A 116 13.99 3.49 10.17
C GLY A 116 13.65 3.10 8.73
N LEU A 117 12.42 3.32 8.23
CA LEU A 117 11.92 2.79 6.96
C LEU A 117 11.53 3.89 5.96
N GLN A 118 12.17 5.06 6.01
CA GLN A 118 11.77 6.24 5.21
C GLN A 118 12.59 6.44 3.92
N ASP A 119 13.61 5.61 3.66
CA ASP A 119 14.37 5.68 2.41
C ASP A 119 13.59 4.99 1.29
N VAL A 120 12.99 5.82 0.42
CA VAL A 120 12.17 5.40 -0.72
C VAL A 120 12.94 4.51 -1.71
N GLN A 121 14.25 4.73 -1.90
CA GLN A 121 15.04 3.92 -2.82
C GLN A 121 15.25 2.52 -2.25
N ALA A 122 15.68 2.47 -0.98
CA ALA A 122 15.86 1.21 -0.28
C ALA A 122 14.55 0.45 -0.11
N LEU A 123 13.43 1.15 0.08
CA LEU A 123 12.10 0.57 0.20
C LEU A 123 11.66 -0.14 -1.09
N GLN A 124 11.78 0.51 -2.25
CA GLN A 124 11.45 -0.10 -3.54
C GLN A 124 12.33 -1.34 -3.81
N VAL A 125 13.63 -1.25 -3.56
CA VAL A 125 14.56 -2.37 -3.78
C VAL A 125 14.27 -3.52 -2.81
N ALA A 126 13.91 -3.21 -1.56
CA ALA A 126 13.54 -4.22 -0.58
C ALA A 126 12.22 -4.92 -0.93
N ILE A 127 11.23 -4.21 -1.49
CA ILE A 127 10.00 -4.82 -2.00
C ILE A 127 10.33 -5.85 -3.09
N TRP A 128 11.11 -5.47 -4.11
CA TRP A 128 11.54 -6.41 -5.15
C TRP A 128 12.34 -7.60 -4.60
N LEU A 129 13.13 -7.40 -3.55
CA LEU A 129 13.81 -8.51 -2.87
C LEU A 129 12.86 -9.46 -2.13
N LEU A 130 11.80 -8.94 -1.53
CA LEU A 130 10.83 -9.73 -0.77
C LEU A 130 9.85 -10.48 -1.67
N GLU A 131 9.57 -9.93 -2.85
CA GLU A 131 8.75 -10.57 -3.90
C GLU A 131 9.60 -11.42 -4.86
N ASP A 132 10.87 -11.71 -4.54
CA ASP A 132 11.77 -12.54 -5.36
C ASP A 132 11.93 -12.04 -6.84
N GLU A 133 11.79 -10.73 -7.07
CA GLU A 133 11.82 -10.10 -8.41
C GLU A 133 13.23 -9.93 -8.99
N TYR A 134 14.23 -9.95 -8.12
CA TYR A 134 15.61 -10.10 -8.55
C TYR A 134 15.83 -11.57 -8.91
N LEU A 135 15.71 -11.87 -10.22
CA LEU A 135 15.97 -13.17 -10.88
C LEU A 135 16.62 -14.17 -9.93
N ALA A 136 15.95 -15.30 -9.70
CA ALA A 136 16.43 -16.44 -8.94
C ALA A 136 17.83 -16.87 -9.38
N SER A 137 18.85 -16.14 -8.91
CA SER A 137 20.22 -16.59 -8.97
C SER A 137 20.20 -17.86 -8.14
N GLU A 138 20.77 -18.95 -8.67
CA GLU A 138 20.83 -20.28 -8.03
C GLU A 138 21.49 -20.28 -6.63
N ASP A 139 21.83 -19.09 -6.12
CA ASP A 139 22.56 -18.76 -4.91
C ASP A 139 21.76 -17.94 -3.87
N TRP A 140 20.46 -17.69 -4.08
CA TRP A 140 19.58 -17.13 -3.05
C TRP A 140 19.46 -18.13 -1.88
N PRO A 141 19.64 -17.73 -0.60
CA PRO A 141 19.54 -16.39 -0.01
C PRO A 141 20.87 -15.73 0.40
N ASN A 142 21.94 -15.87 -0.39
CA ASN A 142 23.21 -15.23 -0.04
C ASN A 142 23.18 -13.71 -0.28
N GLN A 143 22.83 -12.95 0.75
CA GLN A 143 22.73 -11.49 0.72
C GLN A 143 24.01 -10.79 0.28
N THR A 144 25.19 -11.34 0.60
CA THR A 144 26.48 -10.79 0.15
C THR A 144 26.65 -10.96 -1.36
N LYS A 145 26.26 -12.12 -1.91
CA LYS A 145 26.26 -12.35 -3.36
C LYS A 145 25.26 -11.42 -4.06
N TRP A 146 24.05 -11.28 -3.51
CA TRP A 146 23.06 -10.36 -4.06
C TRP A 146 23.56 -8.91 -4.07
N LEU A 147 24.12 -8.40 -2.97
CA LEU A 147 24.62 -7.03 -2.90
C LEU A 147 25.74 -6.78 -3.92
N LYS A 148 26.66 -7.75 -4.06
CA LYS A 148 27.70 -7.70 -5.07
C LYS A 148 27.08 -7.63 -6.47
N TRP A 149 26.15 -8.54 -6.77
CA TRP A 149 25.47 -8.59 -8.05
C TRP A 149 24.74 -7.27 -8.36
N TYR A 150 23.99 -6.72 -7.40
CA TYR A 150 23.25 -5.47 -7.54
C TYR A 150 24.21 -4.31 -7.85
N THR A 151 25.34 -4.25 -7.15
CA THR A 151 26.38 -3.24 -7.39
C THR A 151 27.05 -3.41 -8.75
N ASP A 152 27.37 -4.64 -9.15
CA ASP A 152 28.01 -4.95 -10.45
C ASP A 152 27.13 -4.55 -11.64
N HIS A 153 25.80 -4.52 -11.46
CA HIS A 153 24.86 -4.08 -12.49
C HIS A 153 24.48 -2.58 -12.36
N GLY A 154 25.19 -1.81 -11.53
CA GLY A 154 25.05 -0.36 -11.44
C GLY A 154 24.09 0.14 -10.35
N GLY A 155 23.67 -0.74 -9.45
CA GLY A 155 23.00 -0.34 -8.21
C GLY A 155 23.93 0.38 -7.25
N ASP A 156 23.39 1.33 -6.46
CA ASP A 156 24.15 2.03 -5.43
C ASP A 156 24.36 1.13 -4.20
N PRO A 157 25.60 0.80 -3.81
CA PRO A 157 25.84 -0.11 -2.68
C PRO A 157 25.27 0.38 -1.35
N SER A 158 25.12 1.69 -1.14
CA SER A 158 24.48 2.24 0.07
C SER A 158 22.99 1.92 0.11
N VAL A 159 22.29 2.09 -1.02
CA VAL A 159 20.88 1.70 -1.20
C VAL A 159 20.74 0.19 -1.03
N GLY A 160 21.63 -0.61 -1.61
CA GLY A 160 21.61 -2.07 -1.48
C GLY A 160 21.76 -2.55 -0.03
N ASN A 161 22.68 -1.97 0.74
CA ASN A 161 22.83 -2.28 2.17
C ASN A 161 21.58 -1.90 2.97
N GLN A 162 21.02 -0.72 2.70
CA GLN A 162 19.80 -0.25 3.38
C GLN A 162 18.58 -1.11 3.02
N ALA A 163 18.48 -1.55 1.76
CA ALA A 163 17.44 -2.48 1.30
C ALA A 163 17.56 -3.85 1.97
N LEU A 164 18.78 -4.39 2.12
CA LEU A 164 19.01 -5.64 2.87
C LEU A 164 18.61 -5.49 4.35
N PHE A 165 18.84 -4.33 4.96
CA PHE A 165 18.36 -4.07 6.31
C PHE A 165 16.82 -4.09 6.38
N TYR A 166 16.13 -3.48 5.40
CA TYR A 166 14.67 -3.50 5.30
C TYR A 166 14.12 -4.91 5.06
N TYR A 167 14.72 -5.63 4.10
CA TYR A 167 14.43 -7.02 3.81
C TYR A 167 14.53 -7.87 5.08
N ASN A 168 15.64 -7.82 5.82
CA ASN A 168 15.83 -8.63 7.01
C ASN A 168 14.82 -8.32 8.12
N MET A 169 14.50 -7.03 8.29
CA MET A 169 13.51 -6.59 9.27
C MET A 169 12.12 -7.10 8.89
N ALA A 170 11.70 -6.89 7.65
CA ALA A 170 10.42 -7.33 7.13
C ALA A 170 10.29 -8.85 7.13
N PHE A 171 11.31 -9.56 6.64
CA PHE A 171 11.33 -11.02 6.59
C PHE A 171 11.24 -11.63 8.00
N SER A 172 11.87 -11.03 9.01
CA SER A 172 11.84 -11.55 10.39
C SER A 172 10.52 -11.29 11.12
N ASN A 173 9.82 -10.20 10.77
CA ASN A 173 8.61 -9.76 11.48
C ASN A 173 7.30 -10.01 10.70
N GLY A 174 7.39 -10.23 9.39
CA GLY A 174 6.26 -10.16 8.46
C GLY A 174 5.78 -11.48 7.88
N GLN A 175 6.42 -12.63 8.16
CA GLN A 175 6.07 -13.93 7.53
C GLN A 175 4.58 -14.27 7.59
N ASN A 176 3.91 -13.99 8.71
CA ASN A 176 2.49 -14.24 8.91
C ASN A 176 1.69 -12.92 9.04
N PHE A 177 2.23 -11.84 8.51
CA PHE A 177 1.59 -10.54 8.60
C PHE A 177 0.54 -10.41 7.51
N GLU A 178 -0.72 -10.58 7.92
CA GLU A 178 -1.89 -10.31 7.11
C GLU A 178 -2.54 -9.02 7.59
N ASN A 179 -2.99 -8.18 6.65
CA ASN A 179 -3.84 -7.04 6.96
C ASN A 179 -4.70 -6.68 5.75
N ASP A 180 -5.84 -6.04 6.02
CA ASP A 180 -6.76 -5.55 4.98
C ASP A 180 -6.43 -4.12 4.53
N TYR A 181 -5.26 -3.59 4.88
CA TYR A 181 -4.85 -2.21 4.59
C TYR A 181 -3.94 -2.13 3.37
N ILE A 182 -3.10 -3.14 3.13
CA ILE A 182 -2.10 -3.14 2.08
C ILE A 182 -2.52 -4.12 1.00
N HIS A 183 -2.66 -3.60 -0.22
CA HIS A 183 -3.15 -4.34 -1.38
C HIS A 183 -2.28 -4.08 -2.60
N VAL A 184 -2.54 -4.85 -3.65
CA VAL A 184 -2.00 -4.66 -4.99
C VAL A 184 -3.07 -4.02 -5.88
N LEU A 185 -2.72 -2.89 -6.47
CA LEU A 185 -3.46 -2.27 -7.55
C LEU A 185 -2.86 -2.71 -8.88
N ASN A 186 -3.65 -3.42 -9.67
CA ASN A 186 -3.26 -3.85 -11.01
C ASN A 186 -3.76 -2.84 -12.04
N ILE A 187 -2.87 -2.38 -12.92
CA ILE A 187 -3.20 -1.44 -13.99
C ILE A 187 -3.12 -2.17 -15.33
N TYR A 188 -4.05 -1.86 -16.23
CA TYR A 188 -4.03 -2.35 -17.60
C TYR A 188 -4.37 -1.25 -18.60
N ARG A 189 -4.24 -1.53 -19.89
CA ARG A 189 -4.86 -0.75 -20.98
C ARG A 189 -5.50 -1.66 -22.00
N THR A 190 -6.43 -1.12 -22.77
CA THR A 190 -6.99 -1.83 -23.93
C THR A 190 -6.27 -1.43 -25.21
N VAL A 191 -5.77 -2.41 -25.96
CA VAL A 191 -5.24 -2.24 -27.32
C VAL A 191 -5.87 -3.30 -28.22
N ASN A 192 -6.52 -2.91 -29.32
CA ASN A 192 -7.21 -3.83 -30.23
C ASN A 192 -8.22 -4.77 -29.53
N ASN A 193 -8.97 -4.25 -28.54
CA ASN A 193 -9.89 -5.01 -27.68
C ASN A 193 -9.21 -6.13 -26.86
N GLN A 194 -7.90 -6.06 -26.67
CA GLN A 194 -7.15 -6.93 -25.76
C GLN A 194 -6.64 -6.11 -24.59
N GLU A 195 -6.81 -6.66 -23.39
CA GLU A 195 -6.24 -6.10 -22.17
C GLU A 195 -4.75 -6.41 -22.14
N ILE A 196 -3.96 -5.35 -22.02
CA ILE A 196 -2.53 -5.44 -21.86
C ILE A 196 -2.21 -4.95 -20.45
N GLN A 197 -1.69 -5.86 -19.63
CA GLN A 197 -1.25 -5.58 -18.27
C GLN A 197 -0.10 -4.57 -18.28
N GLY A 198 -0.15 -3.66 -17.32
CA GLY A 198 0.93 -2.76 -16.95
C GLY A 198 1.37 -3.02 -15.52
N GLN A 199 2.05 -2.04 -14.93
CA GLN A 199 2.58 -2.15 -13.58
C GLN A 199 1.51 -2.40 -12.51
N SER A 200 1.80 -3.37 -11.66
CA SER A 200 1.16 -3.69 -10.39
C SER A 200 1.81 -2.87 -9.28
N TYR A 201 0.99 -2.22 -8.45
CA TYR A 201 1.46 -1.32 -7.41
C TYR A 201 1.03 -1.78 -6.02
N ILE A 202 1.97 -1.88 -5.09
CA ILE A 202 1.65 -2.01 -3.66
C ILE A 202 1.21 -0.64 -3.16
N TYR A 203 0.05 -0.61 -2.51
CA TYR A 203 -0.52 0.63 -1.98
C TYR A 203 -1.28 0.37 -0.68
N GLY A 204 -1.53 1.47 0.03
CA GLY A 204 -2.21 1.45 1.32
C GLY A 204 -3.57 2.09 1.22
N VAL A 205 -4.57 1.40 1.74
CA VAL A 205 -5.91 1.93 1.87
C VAL A 205 -5.94 2.90 3.04
N LYS A 206 -6.29 4.15 2.74
CA LYS A 206 -6.48 5.17 3.75
C LYS A 206 -7.80 4.91 4.45
N VAL A 207 -7.77 4.20 5.58
CA VAL A 207 -8.95 4.06 6.41
C VAL A 207 -9.33 5.46 6.93
N PRO A 208 -10.47 6.03 6.51
CA PRO A 208 -10.96 7.26 7.13
C PRO A 208 -11.14 6.92 8.59
N GLU A 209 -10.68 7.74 9.54
CA GLU A 209 -10.83 7.47 10.98
C GLU A 209 -12.25 7.79 11.47
N PRO A 210 -13.30 6.94 11.32
CA PRO A 210 -14.67 7.40 11.53
C PRO A 210 -15.02 7.27 13.02
N MET A 211 -14.33 6.35 13.71
CA MET A 211 -14.62 5.94 15.06
C MET A 211 -13.84 6.77 16.08
N THR A 212 -12.59 7.15 15.83
CA THR A 212 -11.84 8.02 16.77
C THR A 212 -12.48 9.40 16.88
N VAL A 213 -12.91 9.98 15.76
CA VAL A 213 -13.62 11.27 15.75
C VAL A 213 -15.00 11.14 16.43
N SER A 214 -15.73 10.06 16.16
CA SER A 214 -17.03 9.80 16.81
C SER A 214 -16.88 9.55 18.31
N LEU A 215 -15.88 8.78 18.72
CA LEU A 215 -15.57 8.47 20.11
C LEU A 215 -15.12 9.73 20.86
N LEU A 216 -14.28 10.55 20.24
CA LEU A 216 -13.89 11.87 20.76
C LEU A 216 -15.12 12.77 20.92
N GLY A 217 -15.97 12.85 19.89
CA GLY A 217 -17.21 13.64 19.92
C GLY A 217 -18.15 13.18 21.04
N LEU A 218 -18.37 11.87 21.18
CA LEU A 218 -19.18 11.29 22.25
C LEU A 218 -18.56 11.51 23.64
N GLY A 219 -17.23 11.39 23.76
CA GLY A 219 -16.49 11.67 24.98
C GLY A 219 -16.68 13.11 25.46
N LEU A 220 -16.58 14.08 24.54
CA LEU A 220 -16.81 15.49 24.84
C LEU A 220 -18.26 15.77 25.26
N VAL A 221 -19.24 15.14 24.61
CA VAL A 221 -20.66 15.24 25.00
C VAL A 221 -20.90 14.67 26.40
N ALA A 222 -20.34 13.50 26.71
CA ALA A 222 -20.47 12.87 28.01
C ALA A 222 -19.88 13.74 29.13
N VAL A 223 -18.68 14.30 28.92
CA VAL A 223 -18.03 15.24 29.86
C VAL A 223 -18.89 16.49 30.05
N GLY A 224 -19.41 17.08 28.97
CA GLY A 224 -20.28 18.25 29.04
C GLY A 224 -21.57 18.01 29.83
N VAL A 225 -22.20 16.84 29.69
CA VAL A 225 -23.40 16.46 30.44
C VAL A 225 -23.06 16.24 31.93
N ALA A 226 -21.94 15.58 32.24
CA ALA A 226 -21.49 15.36 33.61
C ALA A 226 -21.22 16.68 34.34
N ALA A 227 -20.46 17.59 33.70
CA ALA A 227 -20.15 18.91 34.25
C ALA A 227 -21.42 19.73 34.57
N ARG A 228 -22.43 19.71 33.69
CA ARG A 228 -23.71 20.40 33.93
C ARG A 228 -24.49 19.83 35.12
N ARG A 229 -24.37 18.53 35.40
CA ARG A 229 -25.04 17.91 36.56
C ARG A 229 -24.36 18.29 37.87
N ILE A 230 -23.03 18.42 37.88
CA ILE A 230 -22.26 18.84 39.07
C ILE A 230 -22.60 20.28 39.45
N LYS A 231 -22.64 21.21 38.47
CA LYS A 231 -23.01 22.61 38.72
C LYS A 231 -24.43 22.82 39.26
N LYS A 232 -25.35 21.88 39.07
CA LYS A 232 -26.71 21.96 39.63
C LYS A 232 -26.83 21.41 41.06
N ARG A 233 -25.80 20.69 41.54
CA ARG A 233 -25.75 20.09 42.88
C ARG A 233 -24.90 20.90 43.85
N ALA A 234 -23.99 21.73 43.34
CA ALA A 234 -23.36 22.83 44.07
C ALA A 234 -24.28 24.06 44.05
#